data_AF-A0A969K9U1-F1
#
_entry.id   AF-A0A969K9U1-F1
#
_cell.length_a   1.000
_cell.length_b   1.000
_cell.length_c   1.000
_cell.angle_alpha   90.00
_cell.angle_beta   90.00
_cell.angle_gamma   90.00
#
_symmetry.space_group_name_H-M   'P 1'
#
loop_
_entity.id
_entity.type
_entity.pdbx_description
1 polymer ?
#
loop_
_entity_poly.entity_id
_entity_poly.type
_entity_poly.pdbx_seq_one_letter_code
_entity_poly.pdbx_strand_id
1 'polypeptide(L)'
;MLRIAYCSPVNPAPSGISDYSEELLPYLGQYGEITLYVEDGLRPTNPALARHLDIQPLRRLEQGHRRKPYDAILYHMGNSPAHAQIWQVAQRVRGVVVLHEFVLHHFMLWYAANVQQGVHHYVREMSERYGEKGSHMAQLMIRGIFTNAAFDFPCCEPVVAAASGLISHNRYTSERVAVLAPSLPQAIVPMGVPLPSLTGRAEARNRLGLPADALILASFGHINAYKRLELVFRSLLDLRGEYPNLRYLLVGSVSPNYDVMGLIARMGLQDTVSVTGYVPRWAFEEYGAAADICLNLRHPTAGETSASLLRLLGSGRPTMVSATGSFAELPPGVTAQVDVGAGERELLVAYCRLLASHPEVASVLGASARAYVAQHHSLDQAARGYLRFLAHLYHWDGMPPHCAEPLWEVAAPSDGESATKWGVGSAAAGKPGHQGNPGPASPPLPSHVASIVASAAQALADIGVTEQDETMLRTVAEQIQGLLPGMTNNPRFD
;
A
#
# COMPACT_ATOMS: atom_id res chain seq x y z
N MET A 1 -15.59 20.80 -26.09
CA MET A 1 -14.99 20.34 -24.82
C MET A 1 -15.05 18.82 -24.83
N LEU A 2 -13.97 18.14 -24.48
CA LEU A 2 -13.95 16.67 -24.47
C LEU A 2 -14.97 16.14 -23.46
N ARG A 3 -15.61 15.03 -23.80
CA ARG A 3 -16.60 14.34 -22.98
C ARG A 3 -16.06 13.01 -22.54
N ILE A 4 -15.85 12.85 -21.25
CA ILE A 4 -15.29 11.63 -20.66
C ILE A 4 -16.35 10.96 -19.79
N ALA A 5 -16.66 9.70 -20.07
CA ALA A 5 -17.43 8.87 -19.15
C ALA A 5 -16.48 8.23 -18.13
N TYR A 6 -16.71 8.50 -16.85
CA TYR A 6 -15.90 7.98 -15.75
C TYR A 6 -16.72 6.97 -14.95
N CYS A 7 -16.45 5.67 -15.12
CA CYS A 7 -17.15 4.59 -14.45
C CYS A 7 -16.33 4.10 -13.25
N SER A 8 -16.79 4.40 -12.04
CA SER A 8 -16.06 4.04 -10.81
C SER A 8 -17.00 3.95 -9.59
N PRO A 9 -16.68 3.13 -8.57
CA PRO A 9 -17.27 3.35 -7.26
C PRO A 9 -16.89 4.73 -6.70
N VAL A 10 -17.77 5.28 -5.88
CA VAL A 10 -17.58 6.50 -5.09
C VAL A 10 -18.19 6.29 -3.70
N ASN A 11 -17.89 7.15 -2.73
CA ASN A 11 -18.41 7.00 -1.38
C ASN A 11 -19.95 7.08 -1.40
N PRO A 12 -20.64 6.17 -0.68
CA PRO A 12 -20.16 5.40 0.47
C PRO A 12 -19.71 3.95 0.15
N ALA A 13 -19.46 3.59 -1.11
CA ALA A 13 -18.98 2.25 -1.43
C ALA A 13 -17.62 1.98 -0.74
N PRO A 14 -17.47 0.89 0.05
CA PRO A 14 -16.30 0.66 0.90
C PRO A 14 -15.10 0.15 0.08
N SER A 15 -14.50 1.02 -0.71
CA SER A 15 -13.36 0.73 -1.58
C SER A 15 -12.37 1.88 -1.55
N GLY A 16 -11.07 1.59 -1.51
CA GLY A 16 -10.03 2.62 -1.65
C GLY A 16 -10.09 3.34 -3.00
N ILE A 17 -10.69 2.71 -4.02
CA ILE A 17 -10.92 3.31 -5.34
C ILE A 17 -12.02 4.37 -5.28
N SER A 18 -12.97 4.27 -4.35
CA SER A 18 -13.98 5.31 -4.09
C SER A 18 -13.30 6.61 -3.66
N ASP A 19 -12.42 6.53 -2.65
CA ASP A 19 -11.63 7.67 -2.18
C ASP A 19 -10.79 8.24 -3.33
N TYR A 20 -10.00 7.40 -4.00
CA TYR A 20 -9.13 7.84 -5.09
C TYR A 20 -9.90 8.53 -6.21
N SER A 21 -11.10 8.03 -6.55
CA SER A 21 -11.92 8.63 -7.60
C SER A 21 -12.38 10.02 -7.22
N GLU A 22 -12.85 10.22 -6.00
CA GLU A 22 -13.27 11.54 -5.53
C GLU A 22 -12.11 12.53 -5.39
N GLU A 23 -10.88 12.04 -5.17
CA GLU A 23 -9.68 12.85 -5.15
C GLU A 23 -9.18 13.22 -6.55
N LEU A 24 -9.32 12.32 -7.54
CA LEU A 24 -8.83 12.52 -8.91
C LEU A 24 -9.79 13.32 -9.80
N LEU A 25 -11.10 13.10 -9.66
CA LEU A 25 -12.15 13.75 -10.47
C LEU A 25 -12.05 15.28 -10.56
N PRO A 26 -11.73 16.06 -9.50
CA PRO A 26 -11.67 17.51 -9.63
C PRO A 26 -10.51 17.97 -10.53
N TYR A 27 -9.45 17.17 -10.63
CA TYR A 27 -8.29 17.45 -11.48
C TYR A 27 -8.53 17.00 -12.92
N LEU A 28 -9.16 15.83 -13.13
CA LEU A 28 -9.57 15.41 -14.47
C LEU A 28 -10.58 16.39 -15.08
N GLY A 29 -11.50 16.90 -14.26
CA GLY A 29 -12.55 17.83 -14.69
C GLY A 29 -12.02 19.19 -15.15
N GLN A 30 -10.76 19.51 -14.88
CA GLN A 30 -10.11 20.71 -15.42
C GLN A 30 -10.00 20.68 -16.94
N TYR A 31 -10.03 19.49 -17.56
CA TYR A 31 -9.68 19.29 -18.97
C TYR A 31 -10.87 18.88 -19.85
N GLY A 32 -12.05 18.67 -19.26
CA GLY A 32 -13.21 18.20 -20.01
C GLY A 32 -14.47 18.04 -19.18
N GLU A 33 -15.58 17.84 -19.87
CA GLU A 33 -16.88 17.49 -19.28
C GLU A 33 -16.85 16.03 -18.85
N ILE A 34 -16.98 15.78 -17.54
CA ILE A 34 -17.03 14.43 -16.99
C ILE A 34 -18.48 14.06 -16.66
N THR A 35 -18.95 12.95 -17.23
CA THR A 35 -20.13 12.25 -16.72
C THR A 35 -19.66 11.13 -15.81
N LEU A 36 -20.01 11.21 -14.53
CA LEU A 36 -19.72 10.18 -13.54
C LEU A 36 -20.79 9.09 -13.59
N TYR A 37 -20.37 7.86 -13.88
CA TYR A 37 -21.23 6.69 -13.88
C TYR A 37 -20.99 5.84 -12.63
N VAL A 38 -22.02 5.67 -11.82
CA VAL A 38 -21.98 4.92 -10.56
C VAL A 38 -22.94 3.72 -10.59
N GLU A 39 -22.78 2.82 -9.62
CA GLU A 39 -23.70 1.71 -9.40
C GLU A 39 -25.16 2.19 -9.33
N ASP A 40 -26.04 1.44 -9.97
CA ASP A 40 -27.46 1.72 -10.03
C ASP A 40 -28.07 1.77 -8.62
N GLY A 41 -28.57 2.94 -8.25
CA GLY A 41 -29.17 3.17 -6.92
C GLY A 41 -28.19 3.70 -5.88
N LEU A 42 -26.88 3.71 -6.17
CA LEU A 42 -25.90 4.37 -5.31
C LEU A 42 -26.19 5.88 -5.24
N ARG A 43 -26.13 6.41 -4.02
CA ARG A 43 -26.29 7.83 -3.70
C ARG A 43 -24.94 8.32 -3.19
N PRO A 44 -24.17 9.08 -3.98
CA PRO A 44 -22.88 9.55 -3.53
C PRO A 44 -23.00 10.43 -2.28
N THR A 45 -22.16 10.22 -1.28
CA THR A 45 -22.19 11.00 -0.03
C THR A 45 -21.41 12.30 -0.13
N ASN A 46 -20.49 12.42 -1.07
CA ASN A 46 -19.74 13.64 -1.30
C ASN A 46 -20.58 14.67 -2.09
N PRO A 47 -20.98 15.79 -1.49
CA PRO A 47 -21.83 16.77 -2.15
C PRO A 47 -21.11 17.55 -3.27
N ALA A 48 -19.78 17.51 -3.35
CA ALA A 48 -19.05 18.14 -4.44
C ALA A 48 -19.33 17.44 -5.78
N LEU A 49 -19.49 16.12 -5.78
CA LEU A 49 -19.78 15.36 -6.99
C LEU A 49 -21.06 15.86 -7.68
N ALA A 50 -22.16 15.98 -6.94
CA ALA A 50 -23.44 16.41 -7.49
C ALA A 50 -23.48 17.91 -7.85
N ARG A 51 -22.59 18.73 -7.26
CA ARG A 51 -22.45 20.15 -7.57
C ARG A 51 -21.71 20.40 -8.87
N HIS A 52 -20.74 19.55 -9.21
CA HIS A 52 -19.79 19.81 -10.29
C HIS A 52 -19.93 18.83 -11.48
N LEU A 53 -20.53 17.65 -11.30
CA LEU A 53 -20.58 16.59 -12.31
C LEU A 53 -22.01 16.16 -12.63
N ASP A 54 -22.24 15.71 -13.87
CA ASP A 54 -23.42 14.93 -14.22
C ASP A 54 -23.24 13.50 -13.71
N ILE A 55 -24.14 13.05 -12.83
CA ILE A 55 -24.08 11.71 -12.22
C ILE A 55 -25.19 10.85 -12.82
N GLN A 56 -24.80 9.73 -13.44
CA GLN A 56 -25.71 8.81 -14.10
C GLN A 56 -25.56 7.38 -13.55
N PRO A 57 -26.65 6.59 -13.51
CA PRO A 57 -26.56 5.17 -13.20
C PRO A 57 -25.89 4.40 -14.36
N LEU A 58 -25.05 3.41 -14.05
CA LEU A 58 -24.30 2.61 -15.01
C LEU A 58 -25.17 1.99 -16.12
N ARG A 59 -26.40 1.58 -15.82
CA ARG A 59 -27.34 1.05 -16.84
C ARG A 59 -27.60 2.00 -18.01
N ARG A 60 -27.37 3.31 -17.85
CA ARG A 60 -27.59 4.32 -18.90
C ARG A 60 -26.39 4.54 -19.81
N LEU A 61 -25.20 4.01 -19.50
CA LEU A 61 -23.98 4.30 -20.27
C LEU A 61 -24.14 3.94 -21.74
N GLU A 62 -24.58 2.71 -22.04
CA GLU A 62 -24.69 2.21 -23.42
C GLU A 62 -25.65 3.05 -24.26
N GLN A 63 -26.83 3.36 -23.72
CA GLN A 63 -27.81 4.21 -24.40
C GLN A 63 -27.30 5.65 -24.55
N GLY A 64 -26.68 6.20 -23.50
CA GLY A 64 -26.12 7.55 -23.49
C GLY A 64 -25.02 7.71 -24.54
N HIS A 65 -24.09 6.75 -24.58
CA HIS A 65 -22.98 6.73 -25.53
C HIS A 65 -23.46 6.57 -26.97
N ARG A 66 -24.48 5.74 -27.25
CA ARG A 66 -25.09 5.65 -28.59
C ARG A 66 -25.74 6.95 -29.05
N ARG A 67 -26.37 7.70 -28.14
CA ARG A 67 -27.07 8.96 -28.46
C ARG A 67 -26.10 10.14 -28.61
N LYS A 68 -25.14 10.24 -27.71
CA LYS A 68 -24.13 11.30 -27.69
C LYS A 68 -22.79 10.64 -27.32
N PRO A 69 -21.98 10.20 -28.30
CA PRO A 69 -20.73 9.51 -28.07
C PRO A 69 -19.77 10.28 -27.15
N TYR A 70 -19.08 9.54 -26.29
CA TYR A 70 -18.03 10.05 -25.43
C TYR A 70 -16.69 9.94 -26.16
N ASP A 71 -15.80 10.90 -25.96
CA ASP A 71 -14.45 10.90 -26.53
C ASP A 71 -13.55 9.85 -25.83
N ALA A 72 -13.85 9.55 -24.57
CA ALA A 72 -13.23 8.45 -23.82
C ALA A 72 -14.20 7.86 -22.79
N ILE A 73 -14.06 6.57 -22.52
CA ILE A 73 -14.75 5.87 -21.44
C ILE A 73 -13.69 5.21 -20.56
N LEU A 74 -13.71 5.50 -19.26
CA LEU A 74 -12.80 4.97 -18.25
C LEU A 74 -13.54 4.01 -17.33
N TYR A 75 -13.01 2.82 -17.12
CA TYR A 75 -13.53 1.82 -16.19
C TYR A 75 -12.53 1.53 -15.08
N HIS A 76 -12.85 1.92 -13.85
CA HIS A 76 -12.03 1.60 -12.68
C HIS A 76 -12.33 0.18 -12.19
N MET A 77 -11.33 -0.69 -12.25
CA MET A 77 -11.43 -2.10 -11.88
C MET A 77 -10.45 -2.44 -10.75
N GLY A 78 -10.97 -3.05 -9.69
CA GLY A 78 -10.21 -3.59 -8.56
C GLY A 78 -10.84 -4.89 -8.05
N ASN A 79 -10.20 -5.54 -7.08
CA ASN A 79 -10.59 -6.86 -6.59
C ASN A 79 -11.67 -6.81 -5.51
N SER A 80 -12.79 -6.14 -5.80
CA SER A 80 -13.90 -5.98 -4.86
C SER A 80 -15.28 -6.03 -5.52
N PRO A 81 -16.34 -6.41 -4.79
CA PRO A 81 -17.72 -6.43 -5.32
C PRO A 81 -18.20 -5.09 -5.91
N ALA A 82 -17.65 -3.96 -5.47
CA ALA A 82 -18.04 -2.63 -5.92
C ALA A 82 -17.85 -2.39 -7.43
N HIS A 83 -17.13 -3.28 -8.12
CA HIS A 83 -16.86 -3.20 -9.56
C HIS A 83 -17.80 -4.06 -10.41
N ALA A 84 -18.79 -4.73 -9.82
CA ALA A 84 -19.62 -5.71 -10.53
C ALA A 84 -20.40 -5.12 -11.72
N GLN A 85 -21.12 -4.02 -11.51
CA GLN A 85 -21.86 -3.36 -12.59
C GLN A 85 -20.94 -2.67 -13.60
N ILE A 86 -19.78 -2.17 -13.14
CA ILE A 86 -18.75 -1.60 -14.01
C ILE A 86 -18.28 -2.69 -14.98
N TRP A 87 -17.96 -3.88 -14.47
CA TRP A 87 -17.57 -5.03 -15.28
C TRP A 87 -18.68 -5.50 -16.24
N GLN A 88 -19.94 -5.53 -15.80
CA GLN A 88 -21.08 -5.87 -16.67
C GLN A 88 -21.17 -4.94 -17.89
N VAL A 89 -20.95 -3.64 -17.69
CA VAL A 89 -21.03 -2.65 -18.75
C VAL A 89 -19.78 -2.67 -19.63
N ALA A 90 -18.59 -2.80 -19.04
CA ALA A 90 -17.31 -2.88 -19.77
C ALA A 90 -17.25 -4.05 -20.76
N GLN A 91 -17.97 -5.15 -20.49
CA GLN A 91 -18.13 -6.27 -21.43
C GLN A 91 -18.94 -5.92 -22.69
N ARG A 92 -19.80 -4.91 -22.62
CA ARG A 92 -20.71 -4.51 -23.72
C ARG A 92 -20.25 -3.26 -24.45
N VAL A 93 -19.66 -2.32 -23.73
CA VAL A 93 -19.19 -1.03 -24.27
C VAL A 93 -17.69 -0.94 -24.01
N ARG A 94 -16.89 -1.07 -25.06
CA ARG A 94 -15.43 -1.03 -24.93
C ARG A 94 -14.97 0.36 -24.47
N GLY A 95 -13.89 0.38 -23.69
CA GLY A 95 -13.26 1.60 -23.19
C GLY A 95 -11.88 1.31 -22.61
N VAL A 96 -11.29 2.30 -21.96
CA VAL A 96 -10.02 2.15 -21.25
C VAL A 96 -10.28 1.62 -19.85
N VAL A 97 -9.52 0.60 -19.45
CA VAL A 97 -9.58 0.06 -18.08
C VAL A 97 -8.45 0.65 -17.26
N VAL A 98 -8.79 1.17 -16.09
CA VAL A 98 -7.84 1.52 -15.03
C VAL A 98 -7.78 0.32 -14.10
N LEU A 99 -6.70 -0.46 -14.19
CA LEU A 99 -6.50 -1.69 -13.42
C LEU A 99 -5.72 -1.36 -12.15
N HIS A 100 -6.41 -1.38 -11.01
CA HIS A 100 -5.84 -1.01 -9.70
C HIS A 100 -4.97 -2.10 -9.07
N GLU A 101 -5.19 -3.36 -9.46
CA GLU A 101 -4.41 -4.52 -9.05
C GLU A 101 -4.50 -5.61 -10.12
N PHE A 102 -3.43 -6.38 -10.27
CA PHE A 102 -3.32 -7.44 -11.27
C PHE A 102 -4.15 -8.68 -10.94
N VAL A 103 -4.33 -8.99 -9.66
CA VAL A 103 -5.07 -10.19 -9.21
C VAL A 103 -6.52 -9.84 -8.86
N LEU A 104 -7.47 -10.20 -9.73
CA LEU A 104 -8.92 -10.01 -9.57
C LEU A 104 -9.65 -11.29 -9.13
N HIS A 105 -8.93 -12.26 -8.56
CA HIS A 105 -9.45 -13.59 -8.24
C HIS A 105 -10.67 -13.56 -7.29
N HIS A 106 -10.62 -12.79 -6.20
CA HIS A 106 -11.73 -12.68 -5.25
C HIS A 106 -12.96 -12.03 -5.91
N PHE A 107 -12.74 -11.00 -6.73
CA PHE A 107 -13.79 -10.38 -7.51
C PHE A 107 -14.44 -11.37 -8.48
N MET A 108 -13.68 -12.14 -9.24
CA MET A 108 -14.21 -13.08 -10.23
C MET A 108 -15.01 -14.22 -9.59
N LEU A 109 -14.54 -14.76 -8.46
CA LEU A 109 -15.32 -15.73 -7.69
C LEU A 109 -16.62 -15.12 -7.17
N TRP A 110 -16.54 -13.94 -6.54
CA TRP A 110 -17.71 -13.26 -6.02
C TRP A 110 -18.72 -12.94 -7.13
N TYR A 111 -18.25 -12.48 -8.28
CA TYR A 111 -19.07 -12.15 -9.44
C TYR A 111 -19.78 -13.38 -10.00
N ALA A 112 -19.07 -14.50 -10.16
CA ALA A 112 -19.68 -15.75 -10.61
C ALA A 112 -20.77 -16.26 -9.63
N ALA A 113 -20.52 -16.14 -8.32
CA ALA A 113 -21.45 -16.58 -7.29
C ALA A 113 -22.69 -15.68 -7.18
N ASN A 114 -22.51 -14.36 -7.17
CA ASN A 114 -23.57 -13.40 -6.80
C ASN A 114 -24.27 -12.75 -7.99
N VAL A 115 -23.59 -12.67 -9.15
CA VAL A 115 -24.12 -11.99 -10.34
C VAL A 115 -24.51 -13.00 -11.41
N GLN A 116 -23.65 -13.97 -11.70
CA GLN A 116 -23.94 -15.02 -12.69
C GLN A 116 -24.75 -16.18 -12.10
N GLN A 117 -24.93 -16.20 -10.77
CA GLN A 117 -25.65 -17.26 -10.03
C GLN A 117 -25.13 -18.67 -10.35
N GLY A 118 -23.82 -18.81 -10.59
CA GLY A 118 -23.24 -20.06 -11.07
C GLY A 118 -21.74 -20.13 -10.87
N VAL A 119 -21.31 -20.64 -9.72
CA VAL A 119 -19.90 -20.91 -9.40
C VAL A 119 -19.23 -21.85 -10.42
N HIS A 120 -20.01 -22.68 -11.11
CA HIS A 120 -19.53 -23.52 -12.21
C HIS A 120 -18.86 -22.73 -13.34
N HIS A 121 -19.30 -21.49 -13.61
CA HIS A 121 -18.64 -20.61 -14.57
C HIS A 121 -17.20 -20.30 -14.15
N TYR A 122 -17.02 -19.92 -12.88
CA TYR A 122 -15.70 -19.67 -12.32
C TYR A 122 -14.80 -20.92 -12.33
N VAL A 123 -15.33 -22.09 -11.95
CA VAL A 123 -14.55 -23.36 -12.00
C VAL A 123 -14.10 -23.67 -13.43
N ARG A 124 -15.01 -23.51 -14.40
CA ARG A 124 -14.70 -23.74 -15.81
C ARG A 124 -13.63 -22.78 -16.31
N GLU A 125 -13.77 -21.48 -16.05
CA GLU A 125 -12.78 -20.47 -16.43
C GLU A 125 -11.40 -20.76 -15.83
N MET A 126 -11.35 -21.15 -14.55
CA MET A 126 -10.10 -21.53 -13.88
C MET A 126 -9.47 -22.77 -14.50
N SER A 127 -10.29 -23.77 -14.85
CA SER A 127 -9.85 -24.99 -15.52
C SER A 127 -9.32 -24.72 -16.94
N GLU A 128 -10.08 -23.98 -17.74
CA GLU A 128 -9.73 -23.67 -19.13
C GLU A 128 -8.46 -22.81 -19.21
N ARG A 129 -8.29 -21.87 -18.28
CA ARG A 129 -7.18 -20.92 -18.33
C ARG A 129 -5.91 -21.42 -17.65
N TYR A 130 -6.03 -22.15 -16.54
CA TYR A 130 -4.88 -22.54 -15.71
C TYR A 130 -4.77 -24.06 -15.47
N GLY A 131 -5.56 -24.85 -16.20
CA GLY A 131 -5.51 -26.30 -16.18
C GLY A 131 -5.86 -26.92 -14.82
N GLU A 132 -5.19 -28.02 -14.49
CA GLU A 132 -5.41 -28.76 -13.25
C GLU A 132 -5.14 -27.92 -12.00
N LYS A 133 -4.07 -27.11 -12.03
CA LYS A 133 -3.72 -26.20 -10.92
C LYS A 133 -4.83 -25.18 -10.67
N GLY A 134 -5.38 -24.60 -11.74
CA GLY A 134 -6.52 -23.68 -11.65
C GLY A 134 -7.76 -24.36 -11.08
N SER A 135 -8.08 -25.55 -11.59
CA SER A 135 -9.21 -26.36 -11.10
C SER A 135 -9.10 -26.66 -9.61
N HIS A 136 -7.91 -27.08 -9.17
CA HIS A 136 -7.64 -27.34 -7.75
C HIS A 136 -7.81 -26.07 -6.90
N MET A 137 -7.24 -24.95 -7.35
CA MET A 137 -7.38 -23.68 -6.65
C MET A 137 -8.84 -23.23 -6.57
N ALA A 138 -9.61 -23.38 -7.65
CA ALA A 138 -11.02 -23.05 -7.66
C ALA A 138 -11.80 -23.83 -6.59
N GLN A 139 -11.52 -25.14 -6.45
CA GLN A 139 -12.16 -25.97 -5.41
C GLN A 139 -11.83 -25.50 -3.99
N LEU A 140 -10.58 -25.07 -3.73
CA LEU A 140 -10.20 -24.50 -2.44
C LEU A 140 -10.94 -23.19 -2.17
N MET A 141 -10.95 -22.28 -3.14
CA MET A 141 -11.56 -20.96 -3.03
C MET A 141 -13.08 -21.03 -2.78
N ILE A 142 -13.79 -21.96 -3.44
CA ILE A 142 -15.23 -22.18 -3.25
C ILE A 142 -15.56 -22.68 -1.84
N ARG A 143 -14.62 -23.42 -1.22
CA ARG A 143 -14.72 -23.87 0.17
C ARG A 143 -14.29 -22.80 1.17
N GLY A 144 -13.97 -21.59 0.72
CA GLY A 144 -13.48 -20.49 1.56
C GLY A 144 -12.03 -20.68 2.03
N ILE A 145 -11.25 -21.56 1.38
CA ILE A 145 -9.86 -21.80 1.72
C ILE A 145 -8.98 -20.88 0.86
N PHE A 146 -8.59 -19.74 1.43
CA PHE A 146 -7.76 -18.73 0.78
C PHE A 146 -6.28 -18.96 1.09
N THR A 147 -5.57 -19.56 0.14
CA THR A 147 -4.11 -19.79 0.27
C THR A 147 -3.32 -18.72 -0.47
N ASN A 148 -2.03 -18.56 -0.15
CA ASN A 148 -1.16 -17.63 -0.89
C ASN A 148 -1.07 -17.95 -2.38
N ALA A 149 -1.19 -19.23 -2.76
CA ALA A 149 -1.17 -19.66 -4.16
C ALA A 149 -2.36 -19.11 -4.97
N ALA A 150 -3.42 -18.59 -4.34
CA ALA A 150 -4.50 -17.92 -5.05
C ALA A 150 -4.01 -16.68 -5.83
N PHE A 151 -2.91 -16.06 -5.42
CA PHE A 151 -2.30 -14.90 -6.08
C PHE A 151 -1.53 -15.26 -7.36
N ASP A 152 -1.26 -16.54 -7.59
CA ASP A 152 -0.66 -17.04 -8.84
C ASP A 152 -1.67 -17.12 -9.99
N PHE A 153 -2.96 -16.89 -9.70
CA PHE A 153 -4.07 -16.93 -10.65
C PHE A 153 -4.69 -15.53 -10.75
N PRO A 154 -4.25 -14.70 -11.71
CA PRO A 154 -4.63 -13.29 -11.76
C PRO A 154 -6.11 -13.07 -11.99
N CYS A 155 -6.76 -13.90 -12.82
CA CYS A 155 -8.16 -13.79 -13.20
C CYS A 155 -8.54 -12.42 -13.79
N CYS A 156 -7.57 -11.63 -14.25
CA CYS A 156 -7.77 -10.32 -14.88
C CYS A 156 -7.85 -10.41 -16.41
N GLU A 157 -7.57 -11.57 -16.99
CA GLU A 157 -7.50 -11.80 -18.43
C GLU A 157 -8.81 -11.39 -19.16
N PRO A 158 -10.01 -11.71 -18.65
CA PRO A 158 -11.25 -11.23 -19.28
C PRO A 158 -11.35 -9.70 -19.30
N VAL A 159 -10.89 -9.03 -18.23
CA VAL A 159 -10.90 -7.57 -18.09
C VAL A 159 -9.91 -6.94 -19.08
N VAL A 160 -8.70 -7.50 -19.17
CA VAL A 160 -7.66 -7.06 -20.11
C VAL A 160 -8.13 -7.24 -21.56
N ALA A 161 -8.77 -8.38 -21.89
CA ALA A 161 -9.27 -8.64 -23.24
C ALA A 161 -10.43 -7.70 -23.67
N ALA A 162 -11.25 -7.26 -22.72
CA ALA A 162 -12.33 -6.31 -22.97
C ALA A 162 -11.84 -4.86 -23.16
N ALA A 163 -10.64 -4.53 -22.69
CA ALA A 163 -10.08 -3.18 -22.73
C ALA A 163 -9.70 -2.73 -24.15
N SER A 164 -9.84 -1.44 -24.45
CA SER A 164 -9.29 -0.78 -25.65
C SER A 164 -7.92 -0.15 -25.38
N GLY A 165 -7.62 0.08 -24.11
CA GLY A 165 -6.34 0.51 -23.58
C GLY A 165 -6.34 0.30 -22.06
N LEU A 166 -5.17 0.27 -21.44
CA LEU A 166 -5.04 -0.01 -20.02
C LEU A 166 -4.16 1.02 -19.31
N ILE A 167 -4.65 1.53 -18.19
CA ILE A 167 -3.88 2.33 -17.25
C ILE A 167 -3.60 1.46 -16.02
N SER A 168 -2.34 1.35 -15.62
CA SER A 168 -1.93 0.82 -14.31
C SER A 168 -1.19 1.88 -13.51
N HIS A 169 -0.99 1.63 -12.22
CA HIS A 169 -0.32 2.57 -11.32
C HIS A 169 1.14 2.21 -10.99
N ASN A 170 1.67 1.14 -11.58
CA ASN A 170 3.02 0.63 -11.34
C ASN A 170 3.54 -0.22 -12.52
N ARG A 171 4.86 -0.41 -12.60
CA ARG A 171 5.52 -1.20 -13.66
C ARG A 171 5.18 -2.69 -13.55
N TYR A 172 5.16 -3.24 -12.34
CA TYR A 172 4.91 -4.65 -12.05
C TYR A 172 3.63 -5.16 -12.70
N THR A 173 2.53 -4.41 -12.56
CA THR A 173 1.25 -4.73 -13.18
C THR A 173 1.31 -4.54 -14.69
N SER A 174 1.93 -3.45 -15.17
CA SER A 174 2.04 -3.18 -16.61
C SER A 174 2.84 -4.25 -17.34
N GLU A 175 3.98 -4.67 -16.80
CA GLU A 175 4.83 -5.72 -17.38
C GLU A 175 4.09 -7.06 -17.44
N ARG A 176 3.33 -7.40 -16.40
CA ARG A 176 2.52 -8.62 -16.37
C ARG A 176 1.36 -8.57 -17.37
N VAL A 177 0.68 -7.42 -17.48
CA VAL A 177 -0.35 -7.22 -18.50
C VAL A 177 0.24 -7.30 -19.90
N ALA A 178 1.44 -6.75 -20.13
CA ALA A 178 2.11 -6.81 -21.43
C ALA A 178 2.42 -8.26 -21.87
N VAL A 179 2.64 -9.18 -20.93
CA VAL A 179 2.75 -10.62 -21.23
C VAL A 179 1.41 -11.21 -21.65
N LEU A 180 0.31 -10.82 -20.99
CA LEU A 180 -1.03 -11.30 -21.29
C LEU A 180 -1.61 -10.74 -22.61
N ALA A 181 -1.32 -9.48 -22.91
CA ALA A 181 -1.85 -8.76 -24.06
C ALA A 181 -0.79 -7.81 -24.67
N PRO A 182 0.20 -8.33 -25.42
CA PRO A 182 1.32 -7.53 -25.94
C PRO A 182 0.92 -6.38 -26.87
N SER A 183 -0.24 -6.49 -27.53
CA SER A 183 -0.75 -5.48 -28.46
C SER A 183 -1.70 -4.46 -27.81
N LEU A 184 -2.02 -4.61 -26.52
CA LEU A 184 -2.92 -3.68 -25.82
C LEU A 184 -2.16 -2.38 -25.52
N PRO A 185 -2.63 -1.21 -25.99
CA PRO A 185 -2.03 0.06 -25.61
C PRO A 185 -2.10 0.24 -24.10
N GLN A 186 -0.97 0.56 -23.47
CA GLN A 186 -0.87 0.70 -22.03
C GLN A 186 -0.12 1.96 -21.61
N ALA A 187 -0.46 2.48 -20.43
CA ALA A 187 0.29 3.52 -19.76
C ALA A 187 0.39 3.24 -18.27
N ILE A 188 1.55 3.58 -17.72
CA ILE A 188 1.76 3.65 -16.27
C ILE A 188 1.48 5.09 -15.86
N VAL A 189 0.45 5.29 -15.06
CA VAL A 189 0.14 6.59 -14.46
C VAL A 189 0.27 6.47 -12.96
N PRO A 190 1.31 7.07 -12.32
CA PRO A 190 1.45 7.06 -10.88
C PRO A 190 0.16 7.52 -10.19
N MET A 191 -0.26 6.77 -9.17
CA MET A 191 -1.47 7.10 -8.42
C MET A 191 -1.23 8.39 -7.63
N GLY A 192 -2.08 9.39 -7.86
CA GLY A 192 -2.04 10.66 -7.12
C GLY A 192 -2.66 10.52 -5.73
N VAL A 193 -2.08 11.20 -4.74
CA VAL A 193 -2.64 11.36 -3.39
C VAL A 193 -2.45 12.81 -2.91
N PRO A 194 -3.36 13.35 -2.08
CA PRO A 194 -3.09 14.57 -1.35
C PRO A 194 -1.84 14.42 -0.49
N LEU A 195 -0.96 15.43 -0.52
CA LEU A 195 0.20 15.45 0.35
C LEU A 195 -0.24 15.87 1.77
N PRO A 196 -0.06 15.03 2.80
CA PRO A 196 -0.54 15.35 4.14
C PRO A 196 0.16 16.57 4.73
N SER A 197 -0.52 17.28 5.62
CA SER A 197 0.09 18.30 6.47
C SER A 197 1.10 17.66 7.43
N LEU A 198 2.17 18.39 7.76
CA LEU A 198 3.17 17.91 8.71
C LEU A 198 2.73 18.26 10.14
N THR A 199 2.27 17.24 10.87
CA THR A 199 2.01 17.35 12.31
C THR A 199 3.23 16.88 13.10
N GLY A 200 3.61 17.63 14.14
CA GLY A 200 4.70 17.25 15.03
C GLY A 200 4.39 15.94 15.78
N ARG A 201 5.38 15.04 15.91
CA ARG A 201 5.18 13.73 16.59
C ARG A 201 4.64 13.88 18.02
N ALA A 202 5.21 14.80 18.79
CA ALA A 202 4.81 15.04 20.18
C ALA A 202 3.37 15.58 20.27
N GLU A 203 2.99 16.45 19.35
CA GLU A 203 1.64 17.00 19.26
C GLU A 203 0.62 15.91 18.93
N ALA A 204 0.88 15.11 17.90
CA ALA A 204 0.02 13.99 17.53
C ALA A 204 -0.14 12.98 18.68
N ARG A 205 0.95 12.64 19.38
CA ARG A 205 0.89 11.77 20.56
C ARG A 205 0.04 12.36 21.68
N ASN A 206 0.14 13.66 21.94
CA ASN A 206 -0.68 14.34 22.95
C ASN A 206 -2.16 14.26 22.59
N ARG A 207 -2.53 14.63 21.34
CA ARG A 207 -3.91 14.56 20.85
C ARG A 207 -4.51 13.16 20.97
N LEU A 208 -3.70 12.13 20.69
CA LEU A 208 -4.11 10.72 20.73
C LEU A 208 -3.98 10.06 22.13
N GLY A 209 -3.43 10.75 23.13
CA GLY A 209 -3.17 10.17 24.45
C GLY A 209 -2.11 9.06 24.45
N LEU A 210 -1.17 9.08 23.50
CA LEU A 210 -0.09 8.09 23.38
C LEU A 210 1.14 8.50 24.21
N PRO A 211 1.91 7.54 24.78
CA PRO A 211 3.08 7.87 25.59
C PRO A 211 4.17 8.59 24.79
N ALA A 212 4.74 9.65 25.37
CA ALA A 212 5.73 10.49 24.71
C ALA A 212 7.07 9.76 24.48
N ASP A 213 7.46 8.87 25.40
CA ASP A 213 8.74 8.15 25.45
C ASP A 213 8.67 6.72 24.88
N ALA A 214 7.50 6.28 24.42
CA ALA A 214 7.34 4.97 23.78
C ALA A 214 7.96 4.93 22.39
N LEU A 215 8.54 3.78 22.02
CA LEU A 215 8.75 3.40 20.63
C LEU A 215 7.41 2.92 20.06
N ILE A 216 6.85 3.64 19.09
CA ILE A 216 5.54 3.37 18.50
C ILE A 216 5.73 2.91 17.06
N LEU A 217 5.46 1.63 16.83
CA LEU A 217 5.33 1.07 15.49
C LEU A 217 3.85 1.13 15.08
N ALA A 218 3.55 1.28 13.79
CA ALA A 218 2.15 1.29 13.34
C ALA A 218 1.93 0.72 11.94
N SER A 219 0.88 -0.08 11.77
CA SER A 219 0.37 -0.55 10.48
C SER A 219 -0.98 0.06 10.16
N PHE A 220 -1.22 0.39 8.90
CA PHE A 220 -2.37 1.20 8.49
C PHE A 220 -3.22 0.58 7.38
N GLY A 221 -4.52 0.90 7.38
CA GLY A 221 -5.51 0.47 6.38
C GLY A 221 -6.19 -0.85 6.75
N HIS A 222 -6.89 -1.49 5.81
CA HIS A 222 -7.65 -2.72 6.08
C HIS A 222 -6.77 -3.88 6.58
N ILE A 223 -6.99 -4.36 7.81
CA ILE A 223 -6.19 -5.37 8.48
C ILE A 223 -6.62 -6.77 8.03
N ASN A 224 -5.70 -7.51 7.42
CA ASN A 224 -5.96 -8.86 6.87
C ASN A 224 -4.71 -9.75 6.98
N ALA A 225 -4.85 -11.02 6.60
CA ALA A 225 -3.79 -12.02 6.69
C ALA A 225 -2.52 -11.68 5.87
N TYR A 226 -2.65 -10.89 4.80
CA TYR A 226 -1.55 -10.58 3.89
C TYR A 226 -0.62 -9.48 4.44
N LYS A 227 -1.01 -8.79 5.52
CA LYS A 227 -0.23 -7.73 6.16
C LYS A 227 0.93 -8.20 7.05
N ARG A 228 1.35 -9.47 6.92
CA ARG A 228 2.49 -10.06 7.64
C ARG A 228 2.42 -9.87 9.17
N LEU A 229 1.23 -9.76 9.75
CA LEU A 229 1.12 -9.40 11.17
C LEU A 229 1.70 -10.44 12.13
N GLU A 230 1.62 -11.72 11.77
CA GLU A 230 2.24 -12.78 12.58
C GLU A 230 3.77 -12.63 12.63
N LEU A 231 4.40 -12.28 11.50
CA LEU A 231 5.83 -11.98 11.44
C LEU A 231 6.16 -10.75 12.29
N VAL A 232 5.37 -9.68 12.16
CA VAL A 232 5.56 -8.46 12.96
C VAL A 232 5.46 -8.78 14.43
N PHE A 233 4.42 -9.51 14.87
CA PHE A 233 4.23 -9.87 16.27
C PHE A 233 5.38 -10.71 16.82
N ARG A 234 5.90 -11.68 16.05
CA ARG A 234 7.12 -12.41 16.44
C ARG A 234 8.32 -11.46 16.59
N SER A 235 8.43 -10.45 15.73
CA SER A 235 9.49 -9.43 15.83
C SER A 235 9.31 -8.53 17.06
N LEU A 236 8.07 -8.20 17.44
CA LEU A 236 7.78 -7.46 18.68
C LEU A 236 8.25 -8.22 19.92
N LEU A 237 8.19 -9.56 19.90
CA LEU A 237 8.69 -10.40 21.01
C LEU A 237 10.20 -10.30 21.18
N ASP A 238 10.95 -10.06 20.11
CA ASP A 238 12.40 -9.81 20.20
C ASP A 238 12.67 -8.38 20.70
N LEU A 239 11.91 -7.41 20.20
CA LEU A 239 12.09 -5.99 20.49
C LEU A 239 11.66 -5.59 21.91
N ARG A 240 10.65 -6.23 22.50
CA ARG A 240 10.12 -5.88 23.84
C ARG A 240 11.15 -5.97 24.96
N GLY A 241 12.20 -6.79 24.80
CA GLY A 241 13.29 -6.89 25.77
C GLY A 241 14.19 -5.65 25.79
N GLU A 242 14.32 -4.99 24.63
CA GLU A 242 15.14 -3.79 24.44
C GLU A 242 14.33 -2.50 24.63
N TYR A 243 13.06 -2.53 24.25
CA TYR A 243 12.14 -1.39 24.28
C TYR A 243 10.95 -1.69 25.20
N PRO A 244 11.06 -1.47 26.52
CA PRO A 244 10.01 -1.86 27.48
C PRO A 244 8.70 -1.10 27.32
N ASN A 245 8.73 0.10 26.71
CA ASN A 245 7.56 0.92 26.40
C ASN A 245 7.11 0.77 24.93
N LEU A 246 7.52 -0.31 24.24
CA LEU A 246 7.12 -0.59 22.86
C LEU A 246 5.60 -0.64 22.73
N ARG A 247 5.05 0.08 21.75
CA ARG A 247 3.66 0.01 21.35
C ARG A 247 3.57 -0.32 19.86
N TYR A 248 2.57 -1.11 19.49
CA TYR A 248 2.24 -1.38 18.10
C TYR A 248 0.78 -1.08 17.81
N LEU A 249 0.53 -0.15 16.90
CA LEU A 249 -0.81 0.30 16.55
C LEU A 249 -1.28 -0.32 15.24
N LEU A 250 -2.42 -0.98 15.26
CA LEU A 250 -3.14 -1.45 14.08
C LEU A 250 -4.28 -0.48 13.77
N VAL A 251 -4.00 0.43 12.83
CA VAL A 251 -4.86 1.57 12.49
C VAL A 251 -5.70 1.24 11.25
N GLY A 252 -6.94 0.80 11.45
CA GLY A 252 -7.87 0.48 10.37
C GLY A 252 -8.86 -0.63 10.70
N SER A 253 -9.84 -0.82 9.82
CA SER A 253 -10.84 -1.89 9.95
C SER A 253 -10.21 -3.27 9.82
N VAL A 254 -10.70 -4.23 10.61
CA VAL A 254 -10.26 -5.63 10.54
C VAL A 254 -11.14 -6.40 9.55
N SER A 255 -10.52 -7.23 8.72
CA SER A 255 -11.24 -8.16 7.86
C SER A 255 -12.09 -9.11 8.72
N PRO A 256 -13.39 -9.31 8.40
CA PRO A 256 -14.26 -10.19 9.17
C PRO A 256 -13.73 -11.62 9.31
N ASN A 257 -12.90 -12.07 8.35
CA ASN A 257 -12.34 -13.42 8.30
C ASN A 257 -10.94 -13.51 8.93
N TYR A 258 -10.49 -12.49 9.67
CA TYR A 258 -9.16 -12.46 10.26
C TYR A 258 -9.20 -12.23 11.78
N ASP A 259 -8.91 -13.28 12.54
CA ASP A 259 -8.85 -13.27 14.01
C ASP A 259 -7.55 -12.61 14.53
N VAL A 260 -7.46 -11.29 14.38
CA VAL A 260 -6.30 -10.52 14.88
C VAL A 260 -6.25 -10.50 16.41
N MET A 261 -7.40 -10.43 17.09
CA MET A 261 -7.46 -10.35 18.55
C MET A 261 -7.03 -11.66 19.20
N GLY A 262 -7.47 -12.80 18.65
CA GLY A 262 -6.97 -14.10 19.10
C GLY A 262 -5.49 -14.30 18.80
N LEU A 263 -4.98 -13.78 17.68
CA LEU A 263 -3.53 -13.81 17.40
C LEU A 263 -2.74 -13.00 18.43
N ILE A 264 -3.18 -11.79 18.78
CA ILE A 264 -2.59 -10.97 19.85
C ILE A 264 -2.59 -11.73 21.17
N ALA A 265 -3.72 -12.35 21.53
CA ALA A 265 -3.86 -13.09 22.78
C ALA A 265 -2.95 -14.33 22.85
N ARG A 266 -2.89 -15.13 21.76
CA ARG A 266 -2.02 -16.31 21.67
C ARG A 266 -0.54 -15.97 21.79
N MET A 267 -0.15 -14.76 21.38
CA MET A 267 1.24 -14.30 21.44
C MET A 267 1.56 -13.49 22.71
N GLY A 268 0.60 -13.28 23.61
CA GLY A 268 0.83 -12.54 24.86
C GLY A 268 1.19 -11.06 24.62
N LEU A 269 0.57 -10.44 23.62
CA LEU A 269 0.87 -9.07 23.16
C LEU A 269 -0.22 -8.05 23.49
N GLN A 270 -1.15 -8.37 24.38
CA GLN A 270 -2.30 -7.52 24.74
C GLN A 270 -1.87 -6.16 25.28
N ASP A 271 -0.75 -6.10 26.01
CA ASP A 271 -0.21 -4.85 26.56
C ASP A 271 0.63 -4.08 25.53
N THR A 272 1.00 -4.68 24.40
CA THR A 272 1.87 -4.07 23.38
C THR A 272 1.07 -3.60 22.17
N VAL A 273 0.05 -4.35 21.76
CA VAL A 273 -0.66 -4.15 20.49
C VAL A 273 -2.04 -3.56 20.74
N SER A 274 -2.38 -2.48 20.04
CA SER A 274 -3.71 -1.86 20.07
C SER A 274 -4.34 -1.85 18.68
N VAL A 275 -5.64 -2.08 18.60
CA VAL A 275 -6.41 -2.07 17.34
C VAL A 275 -7.46 -0.97 17.42
N THR A 276 -7.42 -0.01 16.48
CA THR A 276 -8.30 1.16 16.53
C THR A 276 -9.68 0.90 15.91
N GLY A 277 -9.77 -0.07 15.00
CA GLY A 277 -10.88 -0.16 14.06
C GLY A 277 -10.78 0.91 12.95
N TYR A 278 -11.86 1.09 12.18
CA TYR A 278 -11.91 2.12 11.16
C TYR A 278 -11.75 3.51 11.79
N VAL A 279 -10.89 4.34 11.20
CA VAL A 279 -10.69 5.73 11.61
C VAL A 279 -10.87 6.66 10.41
N PRO A 280 -11.38 7.88 10.60
CA PRO A 280 -11.46 8.88 9.54
C PRO A 280 -10.06 9.33 9.08
N ARG A 281 -9.99 10.02 7.93
CA ARG A 281 -8.72 10.44 7.30
C ARG A 281 -7.85 11.28 8.23
N TRP A 282 -8.42 12.23 8.96
CA TRP A 282 -7.65 13.08 9.89
C TRP A 282 -6.97 12.24 10.98
N ALA A 283 -7.69 11.27 11.56
CA ALA A 283 -7.15 10.39 12.59
C ALA A 283 -6.08 9.45 12.03
N PHE A 284 -6.25 8.96 10.80
CA PHE A 284 -5.21 8.21 10.09
C PHE A 284 -3.91 9.00 10.00
N GLU A 285 -3.99 10.29 9.64
CA GLU A 285 -2.83 11.18 9.53
C GLU A 285 -2.20 11.48 10.89
N GLU A 286 -3.01 11.68 11.94
CA GLU A 286 -2.51 11.85 13.31
C GLU A 286 -1.78 10.60 13.82
N TYR A 287 -2.34 9.40 13.61
CA TYR A 287 -1.66 8.15 13.96
C TYR A 287 -0.36 7.98 13.18
N GLY A 288 -0.35 8.34 11.89
CA GLY A 288 0.85 8.37 11.07
C GLY A 288 1.92 9.29 11.66
N ALA A 289 1.54 10.51 12.04
CA ALA A 289 2.43 11.48 12.66
C ALA A 289 2.91 11.07 14.07
N ALA A 290 2.13 10.29 14.82
CA ALA A 290 2.50 9.83 16.15
C ALA A 290 3.49 8.64 16.15
N ALA A 291 3.50 7.84 15.08
CA ALA A 291 4.37 6.68 14.92
C ALA A 291 5.84 7.09 14.76
N ASP A 292 6.73 6.27 15.32
CA ASP A 292 8.18 6.34 15.06
C ASP A 292 8.54 5.62 13.78
N ILE A 293 7.93 4.46 13.52
CA ILE A 293 8.15 3.68 12.31
C ILE A 293 6.83 3.12 11.81
N CYS A 294 6.55 3.33 10.53
CA CYS A 294 5.36 2.84 9.86
C CYS A 294 5.67 1.51 9.16
N LEU A 295 4.74 0.55 9.22
CA LEU A 295 4.83 -0.73 8.54
C LEU A 295 3.75 -0.83 7.47
N ASN A 296 4.16 -1.13 6.24
CA ASN A 296 3.29 -1.53 5.15
C ASN A 296 3.82 -2.83 4.55
N LEU A 297 3.98 -3.84 5.41
CA LEU A 297 4.43 -5.17 4.99
C LEU A 297 3.27 -5.90 4.31
N ARG A 298 3.58 -6.56 3.20
CA ARG A 298 2.59 -7.31 2.44
C ARG A 298 3.23 -8.47 1.69
N HIS A 299 2.76 -9.67 1.95
CA HIS A 299 3.03 -10.81 1.09
C HIS A 299 1.98 -11.91 1.29
N PRO A 300 1.45 -12.49 0.20
CA PRO A 300 1.67 -12.15 -1.22
C PRO A 300 1.06 -10.79 -1.62
N THR A 301 1.38 -10.32 -2.83
CA THR A 301 0.89 -9.06 -3.43
C THR A 301 -0.02 -9.35 -4.62
N ALA A 302 -1.05 -8.53 -4.80
CA ALA A 302 -1.94 -8.54 -5.95
C ALA A 302 -1.43 -7.64 -7.10
N GLY A 303 -0.25 -7.01 -6.97
CA GLY A 303 0.25 -6.00 -7.90
C GLY A 303 -0.34 -4.60 -7.67
N GLU A 304 -0.97 -4.36 -6.53
CA GLU A 304 -1.65 -3.12 -6.19
C GLU A 304 -0.70 -1.93 -6.00
N THR A 305 -1.20 -0.70 -6.14
CA THR A 305 -0.55 0.50 -5.58
C THR A 305 -1.30 0.95 -4.33
N SER A 306 -0.62 1.00 -3.18
CA SER A 306 -1.26 1.26 -1.89
C SER A 306 -1.41 2.76 -1.61
N ALA A 307 -2.65 3.26 -1.55
CA ALA A 307 -2.93 4.65 -1.20
C ALA A 307 -2.56 4.96 0.26
N SER A 308 -2.73 3.99 1.16
CA SER A 308 -2.28 4.14 2.55
C SER A 308 -0.77 4.25 2.63
N LEU A 309 -0.01 3.46 1.85
CA LEU A 309 1.45 3.60 1.79
C LEU A 309 1.86 4.98 1.31
N LEU A 310 1.32 5.46 0.18
CA LEU A 310 1.68 6.79 -0.33
C LEU A 310 1.38 7.92 0.67
N ARG A 311 0.32 7.79 1.48
CA ARG A 311 0.05 8.76 2.56
C ARG A 311 1.03 8.66 3.72
N LEU A 312 1.51 7.46 4.07
CA LEU A 312 2.54 7.27 5.09
C LEU A 312 3.89 7.82 4.64
N LEU A 313 4.26 7.58 3.37
CA LEU A 313 5.44 8.20 2.79
C LEU A 313 5.27 9.72 2.75
N GLY A 314 4.09 10.17 2.35
CA GLY A 314 3.69 11.57 2.35
C GLY A 314 3.80 12.22 3.72
N SER A 315 3.47 11.54 4.83
CA SER A 315 3.59 12.10 6.18
C SER A 315 5.05 12.25 6.68
N GLY A 316 6.03 11.86 5.87
CA GLY A 316 7.44 12.02 6.15
C GLY A 316 7.94 11.09 7.24
N ARG A 317 7.35 9.89 7.35
CA ARG A 317 7.69 8.91 8.39
C ARG A 317 8.52 7.77 7.81
N PRO A 318 9.56 7.31 8.52
CA PRO A 318 10.31 6.15 8.08
C PRO A 318 9.35 4.96 7.98
N THR A 319 9.32 4.36 6.81
CA THR A 319 8.33 3.33 6.48
C THR A 319 9.05 2.08 5.96
N MET A 320 8.67 0.93 6.51
CA MET A 320 9.12 -0.38 6.05
C MET A 320 8.07 -1.03 5.15
N VAL A 321 8.53 -1.63 4.06
CA VAL A 321 7.69 -2.33 3.07
C VAL A 321 8.27 -3.69 2.75
N SER A 322 7.46 -4.64 2.29
CA SER A 322 8.00 -5.90 1.75
C SER A 322 8.64 -5.65 0.39
N ALA A 323 9.85 -6.18 0.15
CA ALA A 323 10.57 -6.05 -1.13
C ALA A 323 9.98 -6.98 -2.20
N THR A 324 8.73 -6.75 -2.59
CA THR A 324 8.02 -7.60 -3.55
C THR A 324 7.03 -6.81 -4.39
N GLY A 325 6.80 -7.26 -5.62
CA GLY A 325 5.85 -6.64 -6.53
C GLY A 325 6.10 -5.15 -6.77
N SER A 326 5.01 -4.37 -6.76
CA SER A 326 5.04 -2.92 -6.92
C SER A 326 5.79 -2.20 -5.78
N PHE A 327 5.90 -2.81 -4.60
CA PHE A 327 6.61 -2.22 -3.47
C PHE A 327 8.13 -2.21 -3.67
N ALA A 328 8.67 -3.18 -4.42
CA ALA A 328 10.08 -3.23 -4.79
C ALA A 328 10.48 -2.16 -5.83
N GLU A 329 9.50 -1.51 -6.49
CA GLU A 329 9.77 -0.44 -7.45
C GLU A 329 10.13 0.90 -6.80
N LEU A 330 9.89 1.04 -5.50
CA LEU A 330 10.22 2.25 -4.76
C LEU A 330 11.73 2.50 -4.81
N PRO A 331 12.17 3.74 -5.09
CA PRO A 331 13.59 4.03 -5.15
C PRO A 331 14.33 3.74 -3.83
N PRO A 332 15.63 3.40 -3.87
CA PRO A 332 16.46 3.34 -2.68
C PRO A 332 16.35 4.62 -1.84
N GLY A 333 16.37 4.47 -0.51
CA GLY A 333 16.24 5.61 0.41
C GLY A 333 14.83 6.21 0.55
N VAL A 334 13.80 5.67 -0.12
CA VAL A 334 12.39 6.08 0.08
C VAL A 334 11.72 5.24 1.17
N THR A 335 12.08 3.97 1.28
CA THR A 335 11.61 3.03 2.30
C THR A 335 12.72 2.09 2.72
N ALA A 336 12.59 1.50 3.90
CA ALA A 336 13.36 0.31 4.25
C ALA A 336 12.65 -0.92 3.67
N GLN A 337 13.26 -1.56 2.67
CA GLN A 337 12.69 -2.72 2.00
C GLN A 337 13.09 -4.00 2.73
N VAL A 338 12.11 -4.79 3.16
CA VAL A 338 12.28 -6.06 3.87
C VAL A 338 12.09 -7.21 2.89
N ASP A 339 13.18 -7.90 2.57
CA ASP A 339 13.15 -9.09 1.72
C ASP A 339 12.26 -10.17 2.28
N VAL A 340 11.37 -10.70 1.44
CA VAL A 340 10.43 -11.75 1.84
C VAL A 340 11.13 -13.11 1.84
N GLY A 341 10.88 -13.90 2.88
CA GLY A 341 11.33 -15.29 2.96
C GLY A 341 12.27 -15.54 4.14
N ALA A 342 13.38 -16.23 3.87
CA ALA A 342 14.37 -16.52 4.89
C ALA A 342 15.08 -15.23 5.33
N GLY A 343 15.14 -14.97 6.65
CA GLY A 343 15.75 -13.75 7.17
C GLY A 343 14.80 -12.55 7.31
N GLU A 344 13.54 -12.65 6.86
CA GLU A 344 12.60 -11.52 6.85
C GLU A 344 12.35 -10.96 8.25
N ARG A 345 12.29 -11.83 9.27
CA ARG A 345 12.12 -11.42 10.68
C ARG A 345 13.36 -10.70 11.17
N GLU A 346 14.52 -11.28 10.93
CA GLU A 346 15.82 -10.79 11.35
C GLU A 346 16.09 -9.40 10.76
N LEU A 347 15.78 -9.23 9.47
CA LEU A 347 15.89 -7.96 8.76
C LEU A 347 14.89 -6.91 9.28
N LEU A 348 13.63 -7.30 9.51
CA LEU A 348 12.62 -6.42 10.10
C LEU A 348 13.07 -5.91 11.48
N VAL A 349 13.57 -6.80 12.34
CA VAL A 349 14.09 -6.44 13.67
C VAL A 349 15.32 -5.54 13.55
N ALA A 350 16.25 -5.84 12.63
CA ALA A 350 17.44 -5.04 12.40
C ALA A 350 17.09 -3.60 11.98
N TYR A 351 16.15 -3.43 11.04
CA TYR A 351 15.67 -2.10 10.67
C TYR A 351 14.95 -1.38 11.80
N CYS A 352 14.13 -2.08 12.60
CA CYS A 352 13.51 -1.48 13.78
C CYS A 352 14.57 -0.93 14.74
N ARG A 353 15.62 -1.71 15.03
CA ARG A 353 16.72 -1.30 15.89
C ARG A 353 17.49 -0.11 15.32
N LEU A 354 17.83 -0.15 14.04
CA LEU A 354 18.55 0.94 13.36
C LEU A 354 17.76 2.24 13.44
N LEU A 355 16.50 2.23 13.00
CA LEU A 355 15.65 3.42 12.95
C LEU A 355 15.30 3.96 14.34
N ALA A 356 15.20 3.09 15.36
CA ALA A 356 14.96 3.51 16.73
C ALA A 356 16.21 4.11 17.42
N SER A 357 17.41 3.59 17.10
CA SER A 357 18.67 4.03 17.70
C SER A 357 19.35 5.19 16.96
N HIS A 358 19.02 5.42 15.69
CA HIS A 358 19.59 6.44 14.82
C HIS A 358 18.49 7.36 14.25
N PRO A 359 17.98 8.32 15.04
CA PRO A 359 16.90 9.22 14.62
C PRO A 359 17.23 10.04 13.36
N GLU A 360 18.51 10.31 13.10
CA GLU A 360 18.98 10.97 11.89
C GLU A 360 18.71 10.14 10.64
N VAL A 361 18.94 8.82 10.69
CA VAL A 361 18.63 7.90 9.58
C VAL A 361 17.13 7.84 9.36
N ALA A 362 16.35 7.71 10.45
CA ALA A 362 14.90 7.74 10.39
C ALA A 362 14.35 9.05 9.79
N SER A 363 14.96 10.19 10.14
CA SER A 363 14.59 11.50 9.63
C SER A 363 14.93 11.64 8.14
N VAL A 364 16.10 11.18 7.69
CA VAL A 364 16.49 11.21 6.27
C VAL A 364 15.58 10.31 5.44
N LEU A 365 15.29 9.10 5.91
CA LEU A 365 14.39 8.16 5.24
C LEU A 365 12.98 8.76 5.11
N GLY A 366 12.44 9.33 6.19
CA GLY A 366 11.14 9.99 6.18
C GLY A 366 11.08 11.22 5.26
N ALA A 367 12.09 12.09 5.30
CA ALA A 367 12.16 13.26 4.44
C ALA A 367 12.22 12.88 2.95
N SER A 368 13.03 11.87 2.61
CA SER A 368 13.16 11.33 1.25
C SER A 368 11.84 10.72 0.78
N ALA A 369 11.14 9.98 1.66
CA ALA A 369 9.83 9.43 1.37
C ALA A 369 8.78 10.52 1.02
N ARG A 370 8.75 11.59 1.80
CA ARG A 370 7.83 12.71 1.54
C ARG A 370 8.18 13.44 0.24
N ALA A 371 9.46 13.70 0.00
CA ALA A 371 9.92 14.34 -1.22
C ALA A 371 9.52 13.52 -2.47
N TYR A 372 9.68 12.20 -2.41
CA TYR A 372 9.26 11.29 -3.47
C TYR A 372 7.75 11.40 -3.77
N VAL A 373 6.89 11.39 -2.75
CA VAL A 373 5.44 11.54 -2.94
C VAL A 373 5.09 12.90 -3.53
N ALA A 374 5.67 13.98 -2.99
CA ALA A 374 5.43 15.34 -3.49
C ALA A 374 5.83 15.51 -4.97
N GLN A 375 6.90 14.84 -5.40
CA GLN A 375 7.44 14.95 -6.75
C GLN A 375 6.74 14.05 -7.78
N HIS A 376 6.25 12.88 -7.36
CA HIS A 376 5.81 11.82 -8.30
C HIS A 376 4.36 11.39 -8.16
N HIS A 377 3.68 11.77 -7.06
CA HIS A 377 2.35 11.26 -6.71
C HIS A 377 1.33 12.37 -6.47
N SER A 378 1.44 13.50 -7.19
CA SER A 378 0.41 14.54 -7.14
C SER A 378 -0.83 14.17 -7.98
N LEU A 379 -2.00 14.63 -7.54
CA LEU A 379 -3.27 14.42 -8.26
C LEU A 379 -3.29 15.08 -9.65
N ASP A 380 -2.65 16.23 -9.78
CA ASP A 380 -2.49 16.96 -11.04
C ASP A 380 -1.60 16.19 -12.04
N GLN A 381 -0.47 15.62 -11.59
CA GLN A 381 0.33 14.72 -12.43
C GLN A 381 -0.44 13.46 -12.84
N ALA A 382 -1.22 12.88 -11.94
CA ALA A 382 -2.07 11.74 -12.25
C ALA A 382 -3.09 12.10 -13.34
N ALA A 383 -3.85 13.19 -13.18
CA ALA A 383 -4.83 13.65 -14.18
C ALA A 383 -4.18 13.90 -15.55
N ARG A 384 -3.02 14.57 -15.60
CA ARG A 384 -2.25 14.74 -16.84
C ARG A 384 -1.77 13.41 -17.43
N GLY A 385 -1.39 12.45 -16.60
CA GLY A 385 -1.01 11.11 -17.05
C GLY A 385 -2.16 10.40 -17.78
N TYR A 386 -3.36 10.43 -17.21
CA TYR A 386 -4.57 9.89 -17.82
C TYR A 386 -4.84 10.55 -19.17
N LEU A 387 -4.85 11.88 -19.21
CA LEU A 387 -5.18 12.62 -20.43
C LEU A 387 -4.14 12.48 -21.53
N ARG A 388 -2.85 12.41 -21.18
CA ARG A 388 -1.79 12.12 -22.16
C ARG A 388 -2.01 10.76 -22.82
N PHE A 389 -2.36 9.75 -22.01
CA PHE A 389 -2.65 8.42 -22.55
C PHE A 389 -3.90 8.42 -23.43
N LEU A 390 -5.00 9.05 -22.98
CA LEU A 390 -6.24 9.14 -23.75
C LEU A 390 -6.04 9.91 -25.07
N ALA A 391 -5.33 11.04 -25.03
CA ALA A 391 -5.01 11.82 -26.22
C ALA A 391 -4.20 11.01 -27.24
N HIS A 392 -3.22 10.23 -26.76
CA HIS A 392 -2.45 9.35 -27.63
C HIS A 392 -3.30 8.22 -28.23
N LEU A 393 -4.09 7.54 -27.38
CA LEU A 393 -4.90 6.39 -27.78
C LEU A 393 -6.01 6.75 -28.78
N TYR A 394 -6.65 7.90 -28.58
CA TYR A 394 -7.79 8.35 -29.37
C TYR A 394 -7.42 9.43 -30.41
N HIS A 395 -6.13 9.69 -30.59
CA HIS A 395 -5.60 10.67 -31.55
C HIS A 395 -6.23 12.07 -31.41
N TRP A 396 -6.33 12.57 -30.18
CA TRP A 396 -6.77 13.94 -29.94
C TRP A 396 -5.70 14.93 -30.43
N ASP A 397 -6.12 16.10 -30.91
CA ASP A 397 -5.23 17.19 -31.36
C ASP A 397 -4.52 17.88 -30.17
N GLY A 398 -3.61 17.14 -29.54
CA GLY A 398 -2.86 17.56 -28.35
C GLY A 398 -3.64 17.43 -27.03
N MET A 399 -3.08 18.03 -25.99
CA MET A 399 -3.73 18.09 -24.68
C MET A 399 -4.89 19.09 -24.73
N PRO A 400 -6.07 18.73 -24.20
CA PRO A 400 -7.19 19.65 -24.14
C PRO A 400 -6.87 20.92 -23.34
N PRO A 401 -7.52 22.05 -23.66
CA PRO A 401 -7.48 23.25 -22.83
C PRO A 401 -7.87 22.90 -21.40
N HIS A 402 -7.20 23.52 -20.42
CA HIS A 402 -7.44 23.23 -19.01
C HIS A 402 -7.83 24.47 -18.22
N CYS A 403 -8.73 24.31 -17.26
CA CYS A 403 -8.98 25.28 -16.21
C CYS A 403 -7.81 25.20 -15.20
N ALA A 404 -7.29 26.35 -14.77
CA ALA A 404 -6.14 26.39 -13.86
C ALA A 404 -6.45 25.77 -12.48
N GLU A 405 -7.69 25.90 -12.01
CA GLU A 405 -8.11 25.42 -10.69
C GLU A 405 -8.93 24.12 -10.79
N PRO A 406 -8.74 23.19 -9.83
CA PRO A 406 -9.52 21.97 -9.74
C PRO A 406 -11.00 22.28 -9.47
N LEU A 407 -11.92 21.40 -9.90
CA LEU A 407 -13.36 21.63 -9.74
C LEU A 407 -13.79 21.81 -8.27
N TRP A 408 -13.10 21.17 -7.33
CA TRP A 408 -13.22 21.39 -5.90
C TRP A 408 -11.90 21.08 -5.19
N GLU A 409 -11.73 21.62 -3.99
CA GLU A 409 -10.58 21.30 -3.15
C GLU A 409 -10.71 19.90 -2.53
N VAL A 410 -9.67 19.09 -2.70
CA VAL A 410 -9.52 17.83 -1.99
C VAL A 410 -8.90 18.17 -0.64
N ALA A 411 -9.74 18.22 0.41
CA ALA A 411 -9.33 18.69 1.73
C ALA A 411 -8.06 17.97 2.24
N ALA A 412 -7.04 18.76 2.60
CA ALA A 412 -6.15 18.37 3.70
C ALA A 412 -6.96 18.61 4.99
N PRO A 413 -7.04 17.66 5.92
CA PRO A 413 -7.89 17.82 7.10
C PRO A 413 -7.49 19.06 7.89
N SER A 414 -8.48 19.91 8.17
CA SER A 414 -8.35 21.08 9.05
C SER A 414 -8.21 20.65 10.52
N ASP A 415 -7.38 21.37 11.28
CA ASP A 415 -7.07 21.21 12.72
C ASP A 415 -8.26 21.35 13.72
N GLY A 416 -9.50 21.05 13.31
CA GLY A 416 -10.71 21.44 14.05
C GLY A 416 -11.50 20.36 14.78
N GLU A 417 -11.35 19.07 14.45
CA GLU A 417 -12.15 18.01 15.11
C GLU A 417 -11.43 17.45 16.34
N SER A 418 -11.50 18.23 17.42
CA SER A 418 -11.02 17.94 18.77
C SER A 418 -11.25 16.48 19.23
N ALA A 419 -10.14 15.82 19.53
CA ALA A 419 -10.00 14.54 20.22
C ALA A 419 -10.96 14.38 21.43
N THR A 420 -11.90 13.45 21.33
CA THR A 420 -12.47 12.79 22.50
C THR A 420 -11.60 11.58 22.85
N LYS A 421 -11.06 11.62 24.08
CA LYS A 421 -10.06 10.72 24.65
C LYS A 421 -10.48 9.24 24.60
N TRP A 422 -9.68 8.41 23.92
CA TRP A 422 -9.73 6.95 24.03
C TRP A 422 -8.55 6.50 24.92
N GLY A 423 -8.84 6.01 26.14
CA GLY A 423 -7.82 5.65 27.13
C GLY A 423 -7.35 4.20 26.99
N VAL A 424 -6.02 3.99 27.01
CA VAL A 424 -5.39 2.67 27.16
C VAL A 424 -4.54 2.70 28.44
N GLY A 425 -4.82 1.79 29.38
CA GLY A 425 -4.12 1.68 30.67
C GLY A 425 -2.73 1.07 30.55
N SER A 426 -1.80 1.49 31.42
CA SER A 426 -0.38 1.09 31.45
C SER A 426 0.06 0.77 32.87
N ALA A 427 0.93 -0.23 33.06
CA ALA A 427 1.64 -0.51 34.31
C ALA A 427 3.15 -0.77 34.07
N ALA A 428 3.97 -0.13 34.91
CA ALA A 428 5.45 0.03 34.95
C ALA A 428 6.19 -1.18 35.57
N ALA A 429 7.54 -1.34 35.67
CA ALA A 429 8.80 -0.82 35.11
C ALA A 429 9.96 -1.65 35.73
N GLY A 430 11.19 -1.64 35.16
CA GLY A 430 12.42 -2.08 35.87
C GLY A 430 13.67 -2.25 34.99
N LYS A 431 14.81 -1.67 35.39
CA LYS A 431 16.15 -1.55 34.73
C LYS A 431 17.25 -1.72 35.85
N PRO A 432 18.60 -1.58 35.66
CA PRO A 432 19.51 -1.64 34.48
C PRO A 432 20.96 -2.22 34.74
N GLY A 433 21.86 -2.15 33.73
CA GLY A 433 23.32 -1.82 33.83
C GLY A 433 24.33 -2.93 33.41
N HIS A 434 25.55 -2.73 32.86
CA HIS A 434 26.35 -1.59 32.33
C HIS A 434 27.68 -2.13 31.67
N GLN A 435 28.17 -1.52 30.55
CA GLN A 435 29.56 -1.22 30.04
C GLN A 435 30.78 -2.20 30.24
N GLY A 436 31.80 -2.37 29.36
CA GLY A 436 32.21 -1.82 28.04
C GLY A 436 33.62 -2.30 27.56
N ASN A 437 33.91 -2.23 26.24
CA ASN A 437 35.15 -1.96 25.42
C ASN A 437 36.58 -2.53 25.72
N PRO A 438 37.59 -2.47 24.80
CA PRO A 438 37.71 -2.88 23.36
C PRO A 438 39.06 -3.57 22.93
N GLY A 439 39.13 -4.15 21.70
CA GLY A 439 40.33 -4.41 20.84
C GLY A 439 41.04 -5.79 20.95
N PRO A 440 41.80 -6.33 19.94
CA PRO A 440 42.22 -5.86 18.59
C PRO A 440 41.92 -6.85 17.42
N ALA A 441 42.41 -6.53 16.20
CA ALA A 441 42.03 -7.11 14.90
C ALA A 441 42.35 -8.60 14.67
N SER A 442 41.46 -9.30 13.95
CA SER A 442 41.38 -10.77 13.84
C SER A 442 41.39 -11.30 12.38
N PRO A 443 41.79 -12.59 12.20
CA PRO A 443 42.04 -13.27 10.91
C PRO A 443 40.79 -13.45 10.01
N PRO A 444 40.94 -13.89 8.75
CA PRO A 444 39.86 -13.91 7.76
C PRO A 444 38.63 -14.72 8.18
N LEU A 445 37.45 -14.21 7.82
CA LEU A 445 36.16 -14.62 8.34
C LEU A 445 35.67 -15.97 7.81
N PRO A 446 35.07 -16.84 8.65
CA PRO A 446 34.36 -18.05 8.23
C PRO A 446 33.19 -17.75 7.26
N SER A 447 32.85 -18.68 6.38
CA SER A 447 31.90 -18.47 5.25
C SER A 447 30.48 -18.03 5.64
N HIS A 448 29.95 -18.47 6.78
CA HIS A 448 28.65 -18.03 7.28
C HIS A 448 28.68 -16.58 7.80
N VAL A 449 29.83 -16.14 8.31
CA VAL A 449 30.06 -14.75 8.73
C VAL A 449 30.19 -13.84 7.51
N ALA A 450 30.90 -14.30 6.48
CA ALA A 450 30.99 -13.60 5.20
C ALA A 450 29.61 -13.37 4.56
N SER A 451 28.67 -14.32 4.69
CA SER A 451 27.29 -14.14 4.22
C SER A 451 26.53 -13.06 5.01
N ILE A 452 26.66 -13.02 6.34
CA ILE A 452 25.98 -12.01 7.18
C ILE A 452 26.56 -10.63 6.88
N VAL A 453 27.88 -10.53 6.73
CA VAL A 453 28.57 -9.29 6.34
C VAL A 453 28.13 -8.81 4.96
N ALA A 454 27.98 -9.72 3.98
CA ALA A 454 27.49 -9.36 2.65
C ALA A 454 26.03 -8.85 2.67
N SER A 455 25.14 -9.51 3.43
CA SER A 455 23.76 -9.07 3.59
C SER A 455 23.65 -7.72 4.31
N ALA A 456 24.47 -7.50 5.34
CA ALA A 456 24.52 -6.21 6.03
C ALA A 456 25.10 -5.10 5.15
N ALA A 457 26.15 -5.39 4.35
CA ALA A 457 26.72 -4.44 3.41
C ALA A 457 25.71 -4.05 2.31
N GLN A 458 24.91 -5.00 1.83
CA GLN A 458 23.83 -4.73 0.88
C GLN A 458 22.74 -3.86 1.51
N ALA A 459 22.27 -4.20 2.73
CA ALA A 459 21.27 -3.41 3.43
C ALA A 459 21.75 -1.97 3.73
N LEU A 460 23.05 -1.78 4.01
CA LEU A 460 23.68 -0.47 4.18
C LEU A 460 23.72 0.32 2.86
N ALA A 461 24.10 -0.33 1.76
CA ALA A 461 24.07 0.29 0.44
C ALA A 461 22.64 0.70 0.03
N ASP A 462 21.63 -0.10 0.37
CA ASP A 462 20.22 0.15 0.04
C ASP A 462 19.64 1.36 0.81
N ILE A 463 20.21 1.68 1.98
CA ILE A 463 19.88 2.90 2.73
C ILE A 463 20.85 4.08 2.47
N GLY A 464 21.73 3.94 1.48
CA GLY A 464 22.60 5.02 0.98
C GLY A 464 23.90 5.23 1.74
N VAL A 465 24.35 4.26 2.54
CA VAL A 465 25.58 4.33 3.33
C VAL A 465 26.78 3.99 2.44
N THR A 466 27.84 4.79 2.54
CA THR A 466 29.05 4.71 1.72
C THR A 466 30.28 4.37 2.55
N GLU A 467 31.41 4.08 1.89
CA GLU A 467 32.70 3.83 2.55
C GLU A 467 33.21 5.03 3.38
N GLN A 468 32.66 6.23 3.19
CA GLN A 468 33.01 7.44 3.94
C GLN A 468 32.28 7.54 5.29
N ASP A 469 31.27 6.71 5.53
CA ASP A 469 30.44 6.70 6.74
C ASP A 469 31.06 5.82 7.85
N GLU A 470 32.34 6.05 8.16
CA GLU A 470 33.17 5.19 9.02
C GLU A 470 32.55 4.88 10.40
N THR A 471 31.79 5.83 10.97
CA THR A 471 31.15 5.65 12.27
C THR A 471 30.02 4.62 12.20
N MET A 472 29.19 4.70 11.17
CA MET A 472 28.07 3.76 10.98
C MET A 472 28.57 2.38 10.59
N LEU A 473 29.56 2.31 9.69
CA LEU A 473 30.21 1.05 9.31
C LEU A 473 30.81 0.33 10.52
N ARG A 474 31.40 1.07 11.46
CA ARG A 474 31.95 0.51 12.71
C ARG A 474 30.86 -0.02 13.63
N THR A 475 29.76 0.72 13.82
CA THR A 475 28.63 0.27 14.65
C THR A 475 27.97 -1.00 14.11
N VAL A 476 27.84 -1.11 12.79
CA VAL A 476 27.26 -2.31 12.16
C VAL A 476 28.19 -3.52 12.31
N ALA A 477 29.50 -3.32 12.15
CA ALA A 477 30.48 -4.38 12.40
C ALA A 477 30.42 -4.92 13.83
N GLU A 478 30.24 -4.05 14.84
CA GLU A 478 30.07 -4.43 16.24
C GLU A 478 28.79 -5.24 16.50
N GLN A 479 27.68 -4.87 15.84
CA GLN A 479 26.41 -5.61 15.94
C GLN A 479 26.49 -7.00 15.30
N ILE A 480 27.12 -7.11 14.12
CA ILE A 480 27.37 -8.40 13.46
C ILE A 480 28.21 -9.32 14.35
N GLN A 481 29.23 -8.77 15.02
CA GLN A 481 30.07 -9.51 15.94
C GLN A 481 29.28 -10.06 17.14
N GLY A 482 28.26 -9.34 17.63
CA GLY A 482 27.41 -9.77 18.74
C GLY A 482 26.44 -10.93 18.41
N LEU A 483 26.22 -11.22 17.13
CA LEU A 483 25.30 -12.27 16.66
C LEU A 483 25.97 -13.63 16.45
N LEU A 484 27.30 -13.74 16.58
CA LEU A 484 28.07 -14.95 16.31
C LEU A 484 28.45 -15.68 17.62
N PRO A 485 27.95 -16.90 17.89
CA PRO A 485 28.31 -17.64 19.09
C PRO A 485 29.70 -18.30 18.97
N GLY A 486 30.60 -18.03 19.92
CA GLY A 486 31.67 -18.98 20.28
C GLY A 486 33.06 -18.84 19.63
N MET A 487 33.54 -17.63 19.30
CA MET A 487 34.97 -17.42 19.00
C MET A 487 35.65 -16.59 20.08
N THR A 488 35.80 -17.16 21.27
CA THR A 488 36.83 -16.72 22.22
C THR A 488 38.15 -17.39 21.82
N ASN A 489 38.97 -16.72 21.03
CA ASN A 489 40.42 -16.88 21.08
C ASN A 489 41.08 -15.54 20.75
N ASN A 490 41.55 -14.90 21.82
CA ASN A 490 42.54 -13.85 21.79
C ASN A 490 43.79 -14.39 21.06
N PRO A 491 44.33 -13.65 20.08
CA PRO A 491 45.63 -13.07 20.38
C PRO A 491 45.70 -11.58 20.02
N ARG A 492 46.24 -10.84 21.00
CA ARG A 492 46.81 -9.49 20.92
C ARG A 492 47.44 -9.20 19.56
N PHE A 493 47.21 -8.00 19.04
CA PHE A 493 48.26 -7.18 18.45
C PHE A 493 47.97 -5.68 18.70
N ASP A 494 49.05 -4.99 19.08
CA ASP A 494 49.22 -3.55 19.21
C ASP A 494 48.87 -2.76 17.94
#